data_AF-A0A7V8J2T4-F1
#
_entry.id   AF-A0A7V8J2T4-F1
#
_cell.length_a   1.000
_cell.length_b   1.000
_cell.length_c   1.000
_cell.angle_alpha   90.00
_cell.angle_beta   90.00
_cell.angle_gamma   90.00
#
_symmetry.space_group_name_H-M   'P 1'
#
loop_
_entity.id
_entity.type
_entity.pdbx_description
1 polymer ?
#
loop_
_entity_poly.entity_id
_entity_poly.type
_entity_poly.pdbx_seq_one_letter_code
_entity_poly.pdbx_strand_id
1 'polypeptide(L)'
;MTTEDPKVLNQYGDESFQIQDPMTGQFYSVSFAWNCSMAKRLYAQMYFLAGDISRGYADDKGRIVVSSLSSARQELGYLRELCEYWEIHYTDRALQSLSRIEIQVMLRSFMMKKEQNSGECQILGVSMLSMMCRILDKTHNHLHCGTLVDGVIHRMTTAFKKSTMEPLLKGSDLDYATWSRGGSYGSIPMTCASLMLAEAITLIESDEAQIAAIFFTQWRREKTKVTSWFGEKDRLALYRRMQSPQYV
;
A
#
# COMPACT_ATOMS: atom_id res chain seq x y z
N MET A 1 32.86 16.20 -17.11
CA MET A 1 32.56 15.43 -18.33
C MET A 1 32.53 13.97 -17.90
N THR A 2 31.43 13.23 -17.83
CA THR A 2 30.12 13.29 -18.46
C THR A 2 29.03 13.12 -17.39
N THR A 3 28.16 14.10 -17.25
CA THR A 3 26.84 13.96 -16.60
C THR A 3 25.92 13.30 -17.61
N GLU A 4 25.93 11.98 -17.68
CA GLU A 4 24.83 11.26 -18.32
C GLU A 4 23.64 11.33 -17.37
N ASP A 5 22.62 12.11 -17.75
CA ASP A 5 21.29 11.95 -17.16
C ASP A 5 20.92 10.45 -17.28
N PRO A 6 20.57 9.77 -16.17
CA PRO A 6 20.13 8.39 -16.27
C PRO A 6 18.96 8.34 -17.24
N LYS A 7 19.11 7.54 -18.30
CA LYS A 7 18.09 7.31 -19.34
C LYS A 7 16.72 7.19 -18.67
N VAL A 8 15.76 8.03 -19.03
CA VAL A 8 14.44 8.10 -18.36
C VAL A 8 13.76 6.73 -18.46
N LEU A 9 13.84 5.96 -17.38
CA LEU A 9 13.26 4.62 -17.22
C LEU A 9 11.91 4.77 -16.53
N ASN A 10 10.87 5.18 -17.26
CA ASN A 10 9.50 5.38 -16.76
C ASN A 10 8.47 5.39 -17.91
N GLN A 11 8.82 4.86 -19.08
CA GLN A 11 7.89 4.76 -20.21
C GLN A 11 7.06 3.49 -20.09
N TYR A 12 5.79 3.56 -20.51
CA TYR A 12 4.97 2.37 -20.62
C TYR A 12 5.63 1.31 -21.50
N GLY A 13 5.78 0.11 -20.97
CA GLY A 13 6.46 -1.01 -21.62
C GLY A 13 7.91 -1.22 -21.16
N ASP A 14 8.50 -0.27 -20.42
CA ASP A 14 9.81 -0.47 -19.80
C ASP A 14 9.74 -1.62 -18.79
N GLU A 15 10.79 -2.44 -18.71
CA GLU A 15 10.85 -3.56 -17.76
C GLU A 15 10.98 -3.10 -16.29
N SER A 16 11.38 -1.85 -16.08
CA SER A 16 11.54 -1.26 -14.77
C SER A 16 11.28 0.23 -14.76
N PHE A 17 10.71 0.72 -13.67
CA PHE A 17 10.53 2.15 -13.41
C PHE A 17 11.51 2.64 -12.35
N GLN A 18 11.94 3.90 -12.48
CA GLN A 18 12.66 4.60 -11.42
C GLN A 18 11.71 5.44 -10.57
N ILE A 19 11.61 5.07 -9.30
CA ILE A 19 10.82 5.77 -8.29
C ILE A 19 11.74 6.47 -7.28
N GLN A 20 11.32 7.62 -6.78
CA GLN A 20 12.07 8.39 -5.78
C GLN A 20 11.41 8.24 -4.40
N ASP A 21 12.23 7.94 -3.39
CA ASP A 21 11.80 7.98 -2.00
C ASP A 21 11.64 9.43 -1.53
N PRO A 22 10.45 9.85 -1.05
CA PRO A 22 10.21 11.23 -0.64
C PRO A 22 11.04 11.65 0.58
N MET A 23 11.49 10.71 1.42
CA MET A 23 12.22 11.02 2.65
C MET A 23 13.71 11.25 2.40
N THR A 24 14.34 10.36 1.62
CA THR A 24 15.79 10.40 1.35
C THR A 24 16.15 11.10 0.04
N GLY A 25 15.19 11.25 -0.88
CA GLY A 25 15.42 11.76 -2.22
C GLY A 25 16.18 10.77 -3.13
N GLN A 26 16.47 9.56 -2.66
CA GLN A 26 17.17 8.53 -3.44
C GLN A 26 16.23 7.85 -4.43
N PHE A 27 16.81 7.42 -5.56
CA PHE A 27 16.09 6.67 -6.60
C PHE A 27 16.24 5.17 -6.38
N TYR A 28 15.13 4.46 -6.62
CA TYR A 28 15.03 3.01 -6.55
C TYR A 28 14.42 2.50 -7.86
N SER A 29 14.95 1.39 -8.37
CA SER A 29 14.37 0.69 -9.51
C SER A 29 13.33 -0.33 -9.03
N VAL A 30 12.15 -0.31 -9.64
CA VAL A 30 11.11 -1.31 -9.45
C VAL A 30 10.87 -2.07 -10.74
N SER A 31 10.86 -3.41 -10.67
CA SER A 31 10.76 -4.27 -11.85
C SER A 31 9.32 -4.69 -12.13
N PHE A 32 8.95 -4.67 -13.41
CA PHE A 32 7.74 -5.21 -14.01
C PHE A 32 8.01 -6.47 -14.85
N ALA A 33 9.22 -7.03 -14.79
CA ALA A 33 9.58 -8.28 -15.46
C ALA A 33 8.94 -9.49 -14.75
N TRP A 34 7.62 -9.56 -14.82
CA TRP A 34 6.79 -10.58 -14.18
C TRP A 34 6.42 -11.69 -15.15
N ASN A 35 5.96 -12.83 -14.64
CA ASN A 35 5.55 -13.97 -15.46
C ASN A 35 4.14 -13.76 -16.07
N CYS A 36 3.98 -12.67 -16.82
CA CYS A 36 2.76 -12.30 -17.54
C CYS A 36 3.08 -11.58 -18.85
N SER A 37 2.10 -11.56 -19.75
CA SER A 37 2.18 -10.88 -21.04
C SER A 37 2.40 -9.36 -20.89
N MET A 38 2.96 -8.74 -21.92
CA MET A 38 3.23 -7.31 -21.94
C MET A 38 1.96 -6.48 -21.71
N ALA A 39 0.81 -6.91 -22.23
CA ALA A 39 -0.47 -6.24 -22.00
C ALA A 39 -0.83 -6.14 -20.51
N LYS A 40 -0.62 -7.22 -19.73
CA LYS A 40 -0.89 -7.24 -18.29
C LYS A 40 0.14 -6.43 -17.50
N ARG A 41 1.40 -6.39 -17.95
CA ARG A 41 2.42 -5.50 -17.38
C ARG A 41 2.08 -4.03 -17.59
N LEU A 42 1.65 -3.66 -18.80
CA LEU A 42 1.18 -2.31 -19.14
C LEU A 42 -0.02 -1.91 -18.27
N TYR A 43 -0.99 -2.80 -18.11
CA TYR A 43 -2.11 -2.61 -17.19
C TYR A 43 -1.63 -2.28 -15.77
N ALA A 44 -0.66 -3.03 -15.24
CA ALA A 44 -0.14 -2.78 -13.90
C ALA A 44 0.64 -1.47 -13.79
N GLN A 45 1.41 -1.10 -14.82
CA GLN A 45 2.10 0.19 -14.89
C GLN A 45 1.11 1.35 -14.90
N MET A 46 0.05 1.26 -15.71
CA MET A 46 -1.01 2.26 -15.77
C MET A 46 -1.72 2.39 -14.41
N TYR A 47 -2.06 1.27 -13.78
CA TYR A 47 -2.65 1.27 -12.45
C TYR A 47 -1.72 1.96 -11.43
N PHE A 48 -0.44 1.57 -11.41
CA PHE A 48 0.53 2.08 -10.45
C PHE A 48 0.70 3.60 -10.61
N LEU A 49 0.78 4.09 -11.85
CA LEU A 49 0.93 5.52 -12.13
C LEU A 49 -0.35 6.33 -11.87
N ALA A 50 -1.53 5.76 -12.11
CA ALA A 50 -2.81 6.37 -11.74
C ALA A 50 -3.11 6.25 -10.22
N GLY A 51 -2.25 5.54 -9.49
CA GLY A 51 -2.37 5.23 -8.08
C GLY A 51 -2.23 6.45 -7.15
N ASP A 52 -2.64 6.28 -5.90
CA ASP A 52 -2.44 7.31 -4.86
C ASP A 52 -0.98 7.29 -4.39
N ILE A 53 -0.30 6.16 -4.58
CA ILE A 53 1.10 5.96 -4.20
C ILE A 53 2.01 6.77 -5.10
N SER A 54 1.81 6.76 -6.42
CA SER A 54 2.47 7.63 -7.39
C SER A 54 1.94 9.06 -7.38
N ARG A 55 0.89 9.34 -6.59
CA ARG A 55 0.17 10.63 -6.55
C ARG A 55 -0.33 11.09 -7.93
N GLY A 56 -0.60 10.15 -8.83
CA GLY A 56 -1.12 10.43 -10.16
C GLY A 56 -0.15 11.15 -11.12
N TYR A 57 1.14 11.30 -10.80
CA TYR A 57 2.03 12.10 -11.65
C TYR A 57 3.52 11.74 -11.50
N ALA A 58 4.24 11.80 -12.62
CA ALA A 58 5.68 12.02 -12.64
C ALA A 58 5.88 13.53 -12.68
N ASP A 59 6.60 14.13 -11.74
CA ASP A 59 6.71 15.59 -11.60
C ASP A 59 7.18 16.33 -12.87
N ASP A 60 7.32 17.66 -12.83
CA ASP A 60 7.76 18.46 -14.00
C ASP A 60 9.11 18.02 -14.61
N LYS A 61 9.82 17.11 -13.94
CA LYS A 61 11.09 16.49 -14.37
C LYS A 61 10.93 15.02 -14.77
N GLY A 62 9.70 14.50 -14.88
CA GLY A 62 9.42 13.10 -15.23
C GLY A 62 9.76 12.11 -14.11
N ARG A 63 9.85 12.55 -12.85
CA ARG A 63 10.18 11.69 -11.71
C ARG A 63 8.93 11.16 -11.02
N ILE A 64 8.85 9.86 -10.78
CA ILE A 64 7.79 9.26 -9.98
C ILE A 64 8.17 9.38 -8.50
N VAL A 65 7.59 10.34 -7.78
CA VAL A 65 7.82 10.50 -6.33
C VAL A 65 6.71 9.77 -5.59
N VAL A 66 7.05 8.65 -4.94
CA VAL A 66 6.05 7.83 -4.24
C VAL A 66 5.69 8.41 -2.88
N SER A 67 4.53 8.02 -2.33
CA SER A 67 4.13 8.40 -0.97
C SER A 67 4.99 7.74 0.12
N SER A 68 5.34 6.47 -0.06
CA SER A 68 6.39 5.78 0.68
C SER A 68 6.91 4.58 -0.11
N LEU A 69 8.20 4.26 0.05
CA LEU A 69 8.82 3.13 -0.63
C LEU A 69 8.21 1.79 -0.21
N SER A 70 7.84 1.65 1.07
CA SER A 70 7.19 0.44 1.61
C SER A 70 5.83 0.19 0.96
N SER A 71 4.99 1.23 0.84
CA SER A 71 3.68 1.12 0.22
C SER A 71 3.79 0.78 -1.26
N ALA A 72 4.73 1.41 -1.97
CA ALA A 72 4.99 1.14 -3.38
C ALA A 72 5.38 -0.32 -3.62
N ARG A 73 6.32 -0.84 -2.84
CA ARG A 73 6.73 -2.26 -2.92
C ARG A 73 5.58 -3.21 -2.64
N GLN A 74 4.76 -2.89 -1.65
CA GLN A 74 3.62 -3.72 -1.27
C GLN A 74 2.55 -3.75 -2.38
N GLU A 75 2.19 -2.59 -2.95
CA GLU A 75 1.22 -2.52 -4.04
C GLU A 75 1.71 -3.23 -5.30
N LEU A 76 2.98 -3.07 -5.66
CA LEU A 76 3.60 -3.80 -6.76
C LEU A 76 3.60 -5.32 -6.54
N GLY A 77 3.79 -5.77 -5.30
CA GLY A 77 3.67 -7.19 -4.94
C GLY A 77 2.28 -7.74 -5.25
N TYR A 78 1.22 -7.02 -4.85
CA TYR A 78 -0.16 -7.44 -5.15
C TYR A 78 -0.50 -7.37 -6.63
N LEU A 79 -0.02 -6.35 -7.34
CA LEU A 79 -0.22 -6.24 -8.79
C LEU A 79 0.48 -7.39 -9.53
N ARG A 80 1.67 -7.78 -9.09
CA ARG A 80 2.38 -8.95 -9.62
C ARG A 80 1.57 -10.22 -9.43
N GLU A 81 1.13 -10.51 -8.20
CA GLU A 81 0.30 -11.70 -7.92
C GLU A 81 -0.97 -11.73 -8.79
N LEU A 82 -1.64 -10.58 -8.92
CA LEU A 82 -2.83 -10.44 -9.75
C LEU A 82 -2.51 -10.72 -11.23
N CYS A 83 -1.46 -10.11 -11.77
CA CYS A 83 -1.12 -10.24 -13.19
C CYS A 83 -0.62 -11.64 -13.55
N GLU A 84 0.18 -12.27 -12.69
CA GLU A 84 0.66 -13.64 -12.90
C GLU A 84 -0.49 -14.65 -12.79
N TYR A 85 -1.40 -14.49 -11.82
CA TYR A 85 -2.61 -15.31 -11.74
C TYR A 85 -3.49 -15.14 -12.98
N TRP A 86 -3.68 -13.89 -13.40
CA TRP A 86 -4.47 -13.56 -14.59
C TRP A 86 -3.85 -14.18 -15.85
N GLU A 87 -2.53 -14.15 -16.00
CA GLU A 87 -1.85 -14.83 -17.11
C GLU A 87 -2.11 -16.34 -17.13
N ILE A 88 -1.99 -16.99 -15.98
CA ILE A 88 -2.09 -18.46 -15.86
C ILE A 88 -3.53 -18.94 -16.12
N HIS A 89 -4.53 -18.23 -15.62
CA HIS A 89 -5.92 -18.71 -15.63
C HIS A 89 -6.80 -18.09 -16.71
N TYR A 90 -6.49 -16.88 -17.17
CA TYR A 90 -7.30 -16.17 -18.17
C TYR A 90 -6.40 -15.43 -19.18
N THR A 91 -5.51 -16.18 -19.83
CA THR A 91 -4.44 -15.66 -20.71
C THR A 91 -4.94 -14.64 -21.73
N ASP A 92 -5.97 -15.00 -22.51
CA ASP A 92 -6.46 -14.19 -23.65
C ASP A 92 -7.70 -13.35 -23.31
N ARG A 93 -8.06 -13.25 -22.03
CA ARG A 93 -9.28 -12.56 -21.61
C ARG A 93 -8.96 -11.27 -20.89
N ALA A 94 -9.67 -10.20 -21.27
CA ALA A 94 -9.65 -8.92 -20.56
C ALA A 94 -10.23 -9.09 -19.14
N LEU A 95 -9.73 -8.30 -18.19
CA LEU A 95 -10.19 -8.32 -16.80
C LEU A 95 -11.67 -7.93 -16.69
N GLN A 96 -12.12 -7.01 -17.56
CA GLN A 96 -13.54 -6.62 -17.67
C GLN A 96 -14.46 -7.76 -18.11
N SER A 97 -13.92 -8.78 -18.80
CA SER A 97 -14.72 -9.94 -19.23
C SER A 97 -14.94 -10.98 -18.14
N LEU A 98 -14.25 -10.85 -16.99
CA LEU A 98 -14.37 -11.82 -15.92
C LEU A 98 -15.70 -11.65 -15.18
N SER A 99 -16.40 -12.77 -15.05
CA SER A 99 -17.62 -12.85 -14.26
C SER A 99 -17.33 -12.65 -12.78
N ARG A 100 -18.38 -12.29 -12.03
CA ARG A 100 -18.33 -12.19 -10.57
C ARG A 100 -17.76 -13.45 -9.92
N ILE A 101 -18.12 -14.64 -10.40
CA ILE A 101 -17.68 -15.92 -9.83
C ILE A 101 -16.17 -16.13 -10.08
N GLU A 102 -15.69 -15.80 -11.27
CA GLU A 102 -14.26 -15.91 -11.62
C GLU A 102 -13.40 -15.01 -10.75
N ILE A 103 -13.85 -13.77 -10.49
CA ILE A 103 -13.17 -12.84 -9.57
C ILE A 103 -13.17 -13.41 -8.14
N GLN A 104 -14.26 -14.05 -7.70
CA GLN A 104 -14.31 -14.71 -6.39
C GLN A 104 -13.33 -15.89 -6.30
N VAL A 105 -13.18 -16.68 -7.37
CA VAL A 105 -12.18 -17.76 -7.41
C VAL A 105 -10.78 -17.20 -7.31
N MET A 106 -10.47 -16.16 -8.07
CA MET A 106 -9.18 -15.46 -8.04
C MET A 106 -8.84 -14.90 -6.65
N LEU A 107 -9.77 -14.20 -6.03
CA LEU A 107 -9.56 -13.68 -4.67
C LEU A 107 -9.35 -14.81 -3.65
N ARG A 108 -10.10 -15.91 -3.76
CA ARG A 108 -9.92 -17.07 -2.88
C ARG A 108 -8.52 -17.67 -2.99
N SER A 109 -7.93 -17.73 -4.19
CA SER A 109 -6.55 -18.21 -4.33
C SER A 109 -5.52 -17.31 -3.66
N PHE A 110 -5.74 -16.00 -3.62
CA PHE A 110 -4.86 -15.07 -2.89
C PHE A 110 -5.01 -15.16 -1.38
N MET A 111 -6.12 -15.70 -0.89
CA MET A 111 -6.41 -15.83 0.55
C MET A 111 -5.84 -17.09 1.19
N MET A 112 -5.20 -17.97 0.40
CA MET A 112 -4.66 -19.23 0.89
C MET A 112 -3.12 -19.20 0.86
N LYS A 113 -2.50 -19.31 2.03
CA LYS A 113 -1.04 -19.44 2.14
C LYS A 113 -0.64 -20.87 1.79
N LYS A 114 0.19 -21.05 0.77
CA LYS A 114 0.82 -22.36 0.47
C LYS A 114 2.03 -22.53 1.39
N GLU A 115 1.86 -23.23 2.52
CA GLU A 115 3.01 -23.63 3.32
C GLU A 115 3.77 -24.78 2.64
N GLN A 116 5.07 -24.59 2.45
CA GLN A 116 5.92 -25.56 1.75
C GLN A 116 6.17 -26.84 2.55
N ASN A 117 5.95 -26.83 3.88
CA ASN A 117 6.43 -27.89 4.76
C ASN A 117 5.33 -28.65 5.55
N SER A 118 4.11 -28.13 5.67
CA SER A 118 3.07 -28.71 6.56
C SER A 118 1.84 -29.25 5.82
N GLY A 119 1.65 -28.90 4.54
CA GLY A 119 0.44 -29.25 3.79
C GLY A 119 -0.84 -28.54 4.28
N GLU A 120 -0.77 -27.80 5.39
CA GLU A 120 -1.89 -27.02 5.94
C GLU A 120 -1.98 -25.68 5.21
N CYS A 121 -3.08 -25.48 4.48
CA CYS A 121 -3.38 -24.18 3.89
C CYS A 121 -3.95 -23.25 4.95
N GLN A 122 -3.17 -22.25 5.36
CA GLN A 122 -3.64 -21.23 6.29
C GLN A 122 -4.41 -20.14 5.53
N ILE A 123 -5.62 -19.82 6.01
CA ILE A 123 -6.42 -18.68 5.50
C ILE A 123 -5.78 -17.39 6.00
N LEU A 124 -5.47 -16.46 5.09
CA LEU A 124 -4.92 -15.15 5.42
C LEU A 124 -5.94 -14.25 6.13
N GLY A 125 -5.45 -13.20 6.80
CA GLY A 125 -6.29 -12.26 7.54
C GLY A 125 -7.11 -11.31 6.65
N VAL A 126 -8.08 -10.62 7.26
CA VAL A 126 -9.02 -9.72 6.54
C VAL A 126 -8.34 -8.53 5.85
N SER A 127 -7.15 -8.15 6.33
CA SER A 127 -6.33 -7.09 5.74
C SER A 127 -5.93 -7.41 4.30
N MET A 128 -5.56 -8.66 4.03
CA MET A 128 -5.22 -9.14 2.69
C MET A 128 -6.40 -9.02 1.73
N LEU A 129 -7.56 -9.56 2.15
CA LEU A 129 -8.79 -9.45 1.36
C LEU A 129 -9.15 -7.98 1.10
N SER A 130 -9.06 -7.13 2.12
CA SER A 130 -9.39 -5.71 2.01
C SER A 130 -8.49 -5.00 1.02
N MET A 131 -7.20 -5.33 1.02
CA MET A 131 -6.22 -4.74 0.12
C MET A 131 -6.43 -5.18 -1.33
N MET A 132 -6.62 -6.48 -1.57
CA MET A 132 -6.93 -6.99 -2.92
C MET A 132 -8.26 -6.43 -3.46
N CYS A 133 -9.30 -6.38 -2.61
CA CYS A 133 -10.57 -5.75 -2.99
C CYS A 133 -10.41 -4.26 -3.28
N ARG A 134 -9.56 -3.54 -2.55
CA ARG A 134 -9.28 -2.11 -2.80
C ARG A 134 -8.63 -1.91 -4.15
N ILE A 135 -7.68 -2.76 -4.53
CA ILE A 135 -7.04 -2.73 -5.86
C ILE A 135 -8.10 -2.96 -6.94
N LEU A 136 -8.91 -4.00 -6.81
CA LEU A 136 -9.97 -4.30 -7.77
C LEU A 136 -11.02 -3.18 -7.87
N ASP A 137 -11.52 -2.65 -6.76
CA ASP A 137 -12.45 -1.50 -6.77
C ASP A 137 -11.84 -0.25 -7.42
N LYS A 138 -10.54 -0.03 -7.23
CA LYS A 138 -9.83 1.07 -7.87
C LYS A 138 -9.74 0.87 -9.39
N THR A 139 -9.51 -0.36 -9.85
CA THR A 139 -9.51 -0.68 -11.30
C THR A 139 -10.88 -0.46 -11.93
N HIS A 140 -11.96 -0.80 -11.22
CA HIS A 140 -13.33 -0.50 -11.64
C HIS A 140 -13.54 1.01 -11.86
N ASN A 141 -13.14 1.83 -10.89
CA ASN A 141 -13.27 3.28 -11.00
C ASN A 141 -12.42 3.83 -12.16
N HIS A 142 -11.17 3.37 -12.30
CA HIS A 142 -10.28 3.85 -13.36
C HIS A 142 -10.72 3.44 -14.77
N LEU A 143 -11.32 2.26 -14.93
CA LEU A 143 -11.94 1.82 -16.18
C LEU A 143 -13.11 2.76 -16.54
N HIS A 144 -14.02 3.01 -15.59
CA HIS A 144 -15.18 3.87 -15.83
C HIS A 144 -14.82 5.35 -16.05
N CYS A 145 -13.69 5.82 -15.52
CA CYS A 145 -13.14 7.14 -15.81
C CYS A 145 -12.30 7.21 -17.09
N GLY A 146 -12.11 6.10 -17.81
CA GLY A 146 -11.29 6.04 -19.03
C GLY A 146 -9.78 6.19 -18.81
N THR A 147 -9.33 6.16 -17.56
CA THR A 147 -7.91 6.27 -17.20
C THR A 147 -7.13 4.97 -17.35
N LEU A 148 -7.84 3.83 -17.40
CA LEU A 148 -7.24 2.51 -17.59
C LEU A 148 -7.93 1.77 -18.74
N VAL A 149 -7.13 1.05 -19.53
CA VAL A 149 -7.60 0.29 -20.71
C VAL A 149 -8.41 -0.96 -20.37
N ASP A 150 -8.33 -1.44 -19.13
CA ASP A 150 -9.00 -2.64 -18.64
C ASP A 150 -9.30 -2.48 -17.13
N GLY A 151 -10.13 -3.34 -16.56
CA GLY A 151 -10.52 -3.24 -15.16
C GLY A 151 -11.72 -4.14 -14.85
N VAL A 152 -12.01 -4.36 -13.57
CA VAL A 152 -13.20 -5.15 -13.23
C VAL A 152 -14.49 -4.35 -13.39
N ILE A 153 -15.52 -4.97 -13.96
CA ILE A 153 -16.86 -4.35 -14.05
C ILE A 153 -17.61 -4.43 -12.70
N HIS A 154 -17.28 -5.43 -11.89
CA HIS A 154 -18.00 -5.72 -10.65
C HIS A 154 -17.41 -4.96 -9.45
N ARG A 155 -18.28 -4.41 -8.60
CA ARG A 155 -17.88 -3.76 -7.33
C ARG A 155 -17.66 -4.75 -6.20
N MET A 156 -16.63 -4.51 -5.38
CA MET A 156 -16.23 -5.34 -4.25
C MET A 156 -16.99 -4.98 -2.96
N THR A 157 -18.33 -5.03 -3.03
CA THR A 157 -19.22 -4.73 -1.89
C THR A 157 -18.99 -5.66 -0.70
N THR A 158 -19.49 -5.30 0.49
CA THR A 158 -19.42 -6.17 1.68
C THR A 158 -20.08 -7.53 1.44
N ALA A 159 -21.21 -7.56 0.72
CA ALA A 159 -21.88 -8.80 0.34
C ALA A 159 -21.01 -9.66 -0.59
N PHE A 160 -20.30 -9.02 -1.53
CA PHE A 160 -19.33 -9.70 -2.38
C PHE A 160 -18.21 -10.34 -1.53
N LYS A 161 -17.56 -9.57 -0.65
CA LYS A 161 -16.49 -10.07 0.25
C LYS A 161 -16.94 -11.26 1.10
N LYS A 162 -18.14 -11.17 1.68
CA LYS A 162 -18.75 -12.27 2.45
C LYS A 162 -18.90 -13.53 1.59
N SER A 163 -19.53 -13.41 0.42
CA SER A 163 -19.73 -14.55 -0.49
C SER A 163 -18.44 -15.15 -1.04
N THR A 164 -17.37 -14.34 -1.17
CA THR A 164 -16.03 -14.81 -1.57
C THR A 164 -15.40 -15.70 -0.51
N MET A 165 -15.51 -15.32 0.77
CA MET A 165 -14.84 -16.01 1.87
C MET A 165 -15.64 -17.18 2.43
N GLU A 166 -16.97 -17.16 2.32
CA GLU A 166 -17.85 -18.17 2.89
C GLU A 166 -17.47 -19.62 2.53
N PRO A 167 -17.07 -19.96 1.29
CA PRO A 167 -16.59 -21.31 0.96
C PRO A 167 -15.29 -21.71 1.68
N LEU A 168 -14.38 -20.77 1.94
CA LEU A 168 -13.11 -21.03 2.62
C LEU A 168 -13.33 -21.22 4.13
N LEU A 169 -14.24 -20.43 4.71
CA LEU A 169 -14.49 -20.42 6.16
C LEU A 169 -15.38 -21.59 6.63
N LYS A 170 -16.19 -22.18 5.72
CA LYS A 170 -17.01 -23.37 6.01
C LYS A 170 -16.18 -24.55 6.56
N GLY A 171 -14.90 -24.64 6.21
CA GLY A 171 -14.01 -25.70 6.70
C GLY A 171 -13.41 -25.45 8.09
N SER A 172 -13.62 -24.27 8.69
CA SER A 172 -12.89 -23.82 9.89
C SER A 172 -13.79 -23.43 11.07
N ASP A 173 -15.08 -23.79 11.05
CA ASP A 173 -16.10 -23.41 12.06
C ASP A 173 -16.15 -21.90 12.39
N LEU A 174 -15.63 -21.08 11.48
CA LEU A 174 -15.54 -19.62 11.62
C LEU A 174 -16.58 -18.97 10.71
N ASP A 175 -17.37 -18.06 11.24
CA ASP A 175 -18.22 -17.21 10.41
C ASP A 175 -17.44 -15.98 9.89
N TYR A 176 -17.93 -15.40 8.80
CA TYR A 176 -17.29 -14.21 8.20
C TYR A 176 -17.20 -13.05 9.19
N ALA A 177 -18.19 -12.86 10.06
CA ALA A 177 -18.20 -11.77 11.02
C ALA A 177 -17.12 -11.92 12.10
N THR A 178 -16.85 -13.14 12.56
CA THR A 178 -15.79 -13.44 13.54
C THR A 178 -14.42 -13.38 12.89
N TRP A 179 -14.26 -13.95 11.68
CA TRP A 179 -13.02 -13.83 10.92
C TRP A 179 -12.68 -12.36 10.61
N SER A 180 -13.67 -11.56 10.16
CA SER A 180 -13.48 -10.13 9.87
C SER A 180 -13.15 -9.31 11.12
N ARG A 181 -13.65 -9.69 12.31
CA ARG A 181 -13.30 -9.04 13.58
C ARG A 181 -11.91 -9.45 14.08
N GLY A 182 -11.50 -10.69 13.78
CA GLY A 182 -10.18 -11.22 14.14
C GLY A 182 -9.00 -10.47 13.50
N GLY A 183 -9.26 -9.63 12.49
CA GLY A 183 -8.25 -8.77 11.88
C GLY A 183 -7.14 -9.59 11.24
N SER A 184 -5.98 -9.61 11.91
CA SER A 184 -4.81 -10.42 11.59
C SER A 184 -4.85 -11.78 12.29
N TYR A 185 -5.94 -12.54 12.10
CA TYR A 185 -6.05 -13.90 12.63
C TYR A 185 -4.84 -14.73 12.17
N GLY A 186 -4.01 -15.18 13.11
CA GLY A 186 -2.83 -16.03 12.86
C GLY A 186 -1.69 -15.44 12.01
N SER A 187 -1.68 -14.13 11.70
CA SER A 187 -0.76 -13.54 10.70
C SER A 187 0.41 -12.73 11.25
N ILE A 188 0.37 -12.31 12.52
CA ILE A 188 1.51 -11.68 13.18
C ILE A 188 1.96 -12.61 14.30
N PRO A 189 3.16 -13.22 14.22
CA PRO A 189 3.74 -13.95 15.33
C PRO A 189 3.71 -13.08 16.60
N MET A 190 3.30 -13.65 17.73
CA MET A 190 3.12 -12.89 18.99
C MET A 190 4.35 -12.05 19.34
N THR A 191 5.55 -12.56 19.04
CA THR A 191 6.83 -11.86 19.19
C THR A 191 6.92 -10.55 18.39
N CYS A 192 6.46 -10.55 17.14
CA CYS A 192 6.39 -9.34 16.31
C CYS A 192 5.36 -8.35 16.85
N ALA A 193 4.20 -8.84 17.30
CA ALA A 193 3.18 -7.99 17.92
C ALA A 193 3.70 -7.32 19.21
N SER A 194 4.44 -8.06 20.03
CA SER A 194 5.09 -7.53 21.24
C SER A 194 6.17 -6.50 20.92
N LEU A 195 6.98 -6.72 19.88
CA LEU A 195 7.99 -5.74 19.44
C LEU A 195 7.35 -4.45 18.93
N MET A 196 6.31 -4.54 18.09
CA MET A 196 5.57 -3.37 17.60
C MET A 196 4.91 -2.61 18.75
N LEU A 197 4.37 -3.31 19.75
CA LEU A 197 3.81 -2.69 20.94
C LEU A 197 4.89 -1.98 21.76
N ALA A 198 6.04 -2.62 21.97
CA ALA A 198 7.16 -2.02 22.70
C ALA A 198 7.67 -0.74 21.99
N GLU A 199 7.84 -0.80 20.67
CA GLU A 199 8.26 0.35 19.87
C GLU A 199 7.23 1.49 19.90
N ALA A 200 5.93 1.16 19.83
CA ALA A 200 4.87 2.14 19.97
C ALA A 200 4.86 2.80 21.36
N ILE A 201 5.09 2.03 22.44
CA ILE A 201 5.22 2.57 23.79
C ILE A 201 6.41 3.53 23.86
N THR A 202 7.59 3.11 23.40
CA THR A 202 8.79 3.96 23.39
C THR A 202 8.58 5.24 22.60
N LEU A 203 7.89 5.17 21.45
CA LEU A 203 7.60 6.35 20.63
C LEU A 203 6.59 7.29 21.29
N ILE A 204 5.59 6.78 22.01
CA ILE A 204 4.64 7.60 22.76
C ILE A 204 5.30 8.24 23.99
N GLU A 205 6.21 7.52 24.65
CA GLU A 205 6.95 7.97 25.81
C GLU A 205 8.12 8.90 25.45
N SER A 206 8.51 8.99 24.17
CA SER A 206 9.62 9.82 23.71
C SER A 206 9.39 11.31 24.02
N ASP A 207 10.47 12.02 24.30
CA ASP A 207 10.44 13.46 24.60
C ASP A 207 9.80 14.24 23.44
N GLU A 208 10.02 13.82 22.18
CA GLU A 208 9.41 14.43 21.01
C GLU A 208 7.89 14.29 21.00
N ALA A 209 7.36 13.10 21.32
CA ALA A 209 5.93 12.85 21.38
C ALA A 209 5.27 13.60 22.55
N GLN A 210 5.94 13.66 23.70
CA GLN A 210 5.48 14.46 24.85
C GLN A 210 5.44 15.96 24.50
N ILE A 211 6.48 16.49 23.84
CA ILE A 211 6.53 17.88 23.39
C ILE A 211 5.43 18.14 22.35
N ALA A 212 5.22 17.23 21.40
CA ALA A 212 4.14 17.35 20.42
C ALA A 212 2.76 17.35 21.10
N ALA A 213 2.53 16.48 22.07
CA ALA A 213 1.29 16.43 22.84
C ALA A 213 1.04 17.74 23.61
N ILE A 214 2.07 18.30 24.26
CA ILE A 214 1.99 19.60 24.94
C ILE A 214 1.68 20.70 23.93
N PHE A 215 2.42 20.77 22.82
CA PHE A 215 2.20 21.74 21.75
C PHE A 215 0.76 21.71 21.23
N PHE A 216 0.26 20.54 20.82
CA PHE A 216 -1.10 20.42 20.27
C PHE A 216 -2.18 20.68 21.32
N THR A 217 -1.90 20.43 22.60
CA THR A 217 -2.83 20.76 23.70
C THR A 217 -2.92 22.26 23.90
N GLN A 218 -1.78 22.96 23.93
CA GLN A 218 -1.75 24.42 24.07
C GLN A 218 -2.33 25.12 22.84
N TRP A 219 -1.98 24.68 21.64
CA TRP A 219 -2.51 25.23 20.39
C TRP A 219 -4.04 25.08 20.25
N ARG A 220 -4.61 23.99 20.78
CA ARG A 220 -6.08 23.80 20.82
C ARG A 220 -6.78 24.76 21.79
N ARG A 221 -6.12 25.13 22.90
CA ARG A 221 -6.65 26.09 23.89
C ARG A 221 -6.48 27.53 23.40
N GLU A 222 -5.30 27.85 22.88
CA GLU A 222 -4.96 29.15 22.34
C GLU A 222 -4.70 29.02 20.84
N LYS A 223 -5.78 29.19 20.05
CA LYS A 223 -5.75 29.10 18.57
C LYS A 223 -4.89 30.22 17.98
N THR A 224 -3.59 30.03 18.05
CA THR A 224 -2.55 30.90 17.53
C THR A 224 -2.13 30.43 16.14
N LYS A 225 -1.60 31.34 15.30
CA LYS A 225 -1.14 30.97 13.95
C LYS A 225 0.09 30.08 14.07
N VAL A 226 0.19 29.00 13.29
CA VAL A 226 1.35 28.08 13.30
C VAL A 226 2.68 28.84 13.08
N THR A 227 2.63 29.91 12.29
CA THR A 227 3.76 30.81 12.03
C THR A 227 4.28 31.58 13.25
N SER A 228 3.50 31.69 14.34
CA SER A 228 3.98 32.29 15.59
C SER A 228 4.82 31.34 16.43
N TRP A 229 4.73 30.03 16.16
CA TRP A 229 5.49 29.01 16.86
C TRP A 229 6.73 28.59 16.07
N PHE A 230 6.63 28.47 14.75
CA PHE A 230 7.69 27.94 13.87
C PHE A 230 8.20 28.97 12.85
N GLY A 231 8.12 30.27 13.16
CA GLY A 231 8.64 31.36 12.30
C GLY A 231 10.06 31.79 12.68
N GLU A 232 10.57 32.91 12.13
CA GLU A 232 11.89 33.46 12.48
C GLU A 232 12.09 33.75 13.98
N LYS A 233 11.00 33.89 14.73
CA LYS A 233 10.98 34.02 16.20
C LYS A 233 10.50 32.71 16.86
N ASP A 234 11.00 31.58 16.40
CA ASP A 234 10.63 30.24 16.89
C ASP A 234 10.88 30.13 18.40
N ARG A 235 9.79 30.17 19.17
CA ARG A 235 9.81 30.07 20.63
C ARG A 235 10.13 28.67 21.10
N LEU A 236 9.86 27.64 20.29
CA LEU A 236 10.18 26.25 20.57
C LEU A 236 11.68 25.98 20.41
N ALA A 237 12.29 26.53 19.36
CA ALA A 237 13.74 26.51 19.16
C ALA A 237 14.48 27.26 20.29
N LEU A 238 13.94 28.39 20.74
CA LEU A 238 14.45 29.12 21.90
C LEU A 238 14.35 28.28 23.19
N TYR A 239 13.21 27.64 23.43
CA TYR A 239 13.01 26.76 24.59
C TYR A 239 13.96 25.56 24.58
N ARG A 240 14.17 24.92 23.40
CA ARG A 240 15.15 23.85 23.22
C ARG A 240 16.58 24.31 23.51
N ARG A 241 16.94 25.52 23.07
CA ARG A 241 18.24 26.14 23.41
C ARG A 241 18.39 26.35 24.90
N MET A 242 17.38 26.91 25.57
CA MET A 242 17.39 27.14 27.02
C MET A 242 17.48 25.85 27.86
N GLN A 243 16.93 24.75 27.35
CA GLN A 243 16.97 23.44 28.00
C GLN A 243 18.28 22.67 27.71
N SER A 244 19.11 23.16 26.78
CA SER A 244 20.36 22.50 26.42
C SER A 244 21.46 22.81 27.45
N PRO A 245 22.26 21.83 27.92
CA PRO A 245 23.26 22.02 28.99
C PRO A 245 24.35 23.07 28.68
N GLN A 246 24.50 23.44 27.41
CA GLN A 246 25.56 24.31 26.90
C GLN A 246 25.12 25.78 26.79
N TYR A 247 23.88 26.10 27.18
CA TYR A 247 23.32 27.44 27.08
C TYR A 247 23.58 28.24 28.36
N VAL A 248 24.78 28.81 28.46
CA VAL A 248 25.15 29.91 29.38
C VAL A 248 25.59 31.10 28.55
#